data_AF-A0A933WRB0-F1
#
_entry.id   AF-A0A933WRB0-F1
#
_cell.length_a   1.000
_cell.length_b   1.000
_cell.length_c   1.000
_cell.angle_alpha   90.00
_cell.angle_beta   90.00
_cell.angle_gamma   90.00
#
_symmetry.space_group_name_H-M   'P 1'
#
loop_
_entity.id
_entity.type
_entity.pdbx_description
1 polymer ?
#
loop_
_entity_poly.entity_id
_entity_poly.type
_entity_poly.pdbx_seq_one_letter_code
_entity_poly.pdbx_strand_id
1 'polypeptide(L)' 'MEKLTPVSWRDFVSRMRELGFECPFFGGKHPKMRKGNLTVIIPNKHESQIGVGFLKRLLRQGEIGEDEWLKK' A
#
# COMPACT_ATOMS: atom_id res chain seq x y z
N MET A 1 -6.06 17.97 10.57
CA MET A 1 -6.36 16.55 10.29
C MET A 1 -6.07 16.31 8.83
N GLU A 2 -4.89 15.78 8.54
CA GLU A 2 -4.56 15.35 7.19
C GLU A 2 -5.50 14.20 6.81
N LYS A 3 -6.15 14.30 5.66
CA LYS A 3 -7.12 13.30 5.22
C LYS A 3 -6.42 12.35 4.27
N LEU A 4 -6.65 11.05 4.46
CA LEU A 4 -6.29 10.08 3.44
C LEU A 4 -6.99 10.43 2.14
N THR A 5 -6.21 10.62 1.08
CA THR A 5 -6.70 10.80 -0.27
C THR A 5 -6.57 9.48 -1.05
N PRO A 6 -7.43 9.24 -2.05
CA PRO A 6 -7.23 8.12 -2.94
C PRO A 6 -5.88 8.27 -3.66
N VAL A 7 -5.12 7.18 -3.72
CA VAL A 7 -3.76 7.17 -4.29
C VAL A 7 -3.71 6.25 -5.50
N SER A 8 -2.88 6.59 -6.48
CA SER A 8 -2.64 5.71 -7.62
C SER A 8 -1.86 4.48 -7.20
N TRP A 9 -2.06 3.35 -7.88
CA TRP A 9 -1.31 2.11 -7.60
C TRP A 9 0.21 2.32 -7.56
N ARG A 10 0.73 3.12 -8.51
CA ARG A 10 2.16 3.46 -8.59
C ARG A 10 2.64 4.27 -7.38
N ASP A 11 1.83 5.25 -6.95
CA ASP A 11 2.14 6.09 -5.79
C ASP A 11 2.16 5.25 -4.51
N PHE A 12 1.17 4.36 -4.37
CA PHE A 12 1.11 3.44 -3.25
C PHE A 12 2.36 2.55 -3.19
N VAL A 13 2.73 1.93 -4.31
CA VAL A 13 3.93 1.07 -4.38
C VAL A 13 5.21 1.86 -4.12
N SER A 14 5.30 3.10 -4.60
CA SER A 14 6.47 3.97 -4.33
C SER A 14 6.62 4.23 -2.83
N ARG A 15 5.55 4.71 -2.19
CA ARG A 15 5.56 5.01 -0.75
C ARG A 15 5.79 3.79 0.11
N MET A 16 5.20 2.65 -0.25
CA MET A 16 5.46 1.38 0.44
C MET A 16 6.96 1.02 0.37
N ARG A 17 7.64 1.26 -0.75
CA ARG A 17 9.10 1.06 -0.83
C ARG A 17 9.88 2.04 0.05
N GLU A 18 9.46 3.30 0.12
CA GLU A 18 10.06 4.29 1.04
C GLU A 18 9.90 3.87 2.51
N LEU A 19 8.77 3.25 2.86
CA LEU A 19 8.52 2.64 4.17
C LEU A 19 9.29 1.33 4.40
N GLY A 20 10.11 0.88 3.43
CA GLY A 20 10.93 -0.33 3.53
C GLY A 20 10.22 -1.63 3.12
N PHE A 21 9.10 -1.57 2.40
CA PHE A 21 8.52 -2.76 1.76
C PHE A 21 9.26 -3.11 0.47
N GLU A 22 9.45 -4.39 0.25
CA GLU A 22 10.02 -4.95 -0.96
C GLU A 22 9.08 -4.82 -2.15
N CYS A 23 9.64 -4.97 -3.35
CA CYS A 23 8.92 -4.89 -4.60
C CYS A 23 7.69 -5.82 -4.64
N PRO A 24 6.63 -5.45 -5.37
CA PRO A 24 5.47 -6.31 -5.53
C PRO A 24 5.86 -7.62 -6.20
N PHE A 25 5.62 -8.73 -5.49
CA PHE A 25 5.79 -10.08 -6.00
C PHE A 25 4.55 -10.45 -6.81
N PHE A 26 4.73 -10.59 -8.12
CA PHE A 26 3.70 -11.03 -9.05
C PHE A 26 3.79 -12.55 -9.21
N GLY A 27 2.91 -13.28 -8.52
CA GLY A 27 2.87 -14.75 -8.56
C GLY A 27 1.47 -15.35 -8.54
N GLY A 28 0.43 -14.54 -8.74
CA GLY A 28 -0.97 -14.97 -8.66
C GLY A 28 -1.95 -13.87 -9.06
N LYS A 29 -3.22 -14.00 -8.66
CA LYS A 29 -4.30 -13.05 -9.01
C LYS A 29 -4.07 -11.63 -8.52
N HIS A 30 -3.34 -11.42 -7.43
CA HIS A 30 -3.05 -10.10 -6.86
C HIS A 30 -1.56 -10.01 -6.47
N PRO A 31 -0.86 -8.91 -6.77
CA PRO A 31 0.51 -8.72 -6.31
C PRO A 31 0.54 -8.55 -4.79
N LYS A 32 1.69 -8.86 -4.18
CA LYS A 32 1.90 -8.70 -2.75
C LYS A 32 3.24 -8.01 -2.47
N MET A 33 3.28 -7.11 -1.50
CA MET A 33 4.51 -6.50 -1.01
C MET A 33 4.84 -7.07 0.37
N ARG A 34 6.12 -7.20 0.69
CA ARG A 34 6.57 -7.76 1.98
C ARG A 34 7.55 -6.84 2.68
N LYS A 35 7.53 -6.81 4.00
CA LYS A 35 8.51 -6.11 4.85
C LYS A 35 8.80 -7.01 6.04
N GLY A 36 9.85 -7.83 5.94
CA GLY A 36 10.13 -8.86 6.94
C GLY A 36 8.95 -9.84 7.09
N ASN A 37 8.29 -9.81 8.24
CA ASN A 37 7.13 -10.67 8.53
C ASN A 37 5.79 -10.10 8.03
N LEU A 38 5.76 -8.83 7.61
CA LEU A 38 4.54 -8.18 7.12
C LEU A 38 4.33 -8.49 5.65
N THR A 39 3.10 -8.78 5.26
CA THR A 39 2.71 -8.98 3.86
C THR A 39 1.43 -8.20 3.57
N VAL A 40 1.48 -7.32 2.57
CA VAL A 40 0.33 -6.53 2.10
C VAL A 40 -0.06 -7.01 0.71
N ILE A 41 -1.34 -7.36 0.54
CA ILE A 41 -1.88 -7.81 -0.75
C ILE A 41 -2.44 -6.59 -1.46
N ILE A 42 -1.82 -6.20 -2.57
CA ILE A 42 -2.18 -4.99 -3.30
C ILE A 42 -3.07 -5.34 -4.50
N PRO A 43 -3.91 -4.40 -5.00
CA PRO A 43 -4.73 -4.67 -6.16
C PRO A 43 -3.86 -4.86 -7.41
N ASN A 44 -4.43 -5.39 -8.48
CA ASN A 44 -3.71 -5.53 -9.74
C ASN A 44 -3.36 -4.17 -10.32
N LYS A 45 -2.26 -4.10 -11.07
CA LYS A 45 -1.79 -2.89 -11.75
C LYS A 45 -2.86 -2.24 -12.66
N HIS A 46 -3.85 -3.01 -13.13
CA HIS A 46 -4.96 -2.52 -13.94
C HIS A 46 -5.96 -1.66 -13.15
N GLU A 47 -6.01 -1.80 -11.82
CA GLU A 47 -6.76 -0.89 -10.95
C GLU A 47 -5.94 0.39 -10.74
N SER A 48 -6.31 1.45 -11.45
CA SER A 48 -5.55 2.69 -11.48
C SER A 48 -5.54 3.44 -10.13
N GLN A 49 -6.60 3.33 -9.33
CA GLN A 49 -6.76 4.12 -8.10
C GLN A 49 -7.22 3.28 -6.92
N ILE A 50 -6.53 3.45 -5.79
CA ILE A 50 -6.87 2.85 -4.51
C ILE A 50 -7.71 3.87 -3.74
N GLY A 51 -9.00 3.58 -3.57
CA GLY A 51 -9.90 4.40 -2.76
C GLY A 51 -9.50 4.40 -1.28
N VAL A 52 -9.85 5.46 -0.56
CA VAL A 52 -9.47 5.67 0.86
C VAL A 52 -9.85 4.49 1.76
N GLY A 53 -11.03 3.91 1.55
CA GLY A 53 -11.48 2.75 2.34
C GLY A 53 -10.62 1.51 2.12
N PHE A 54 -10.15 1.28 0.89
CA PHE A 54 -9.25 0.16 0.59
C PHE A 54 -7.83 0.46 1.05
N LEU A 55 -7.36 1.70 0.88
CA LEU A 55 -6.08 2.16 1.40
C LEU A 55 -5.96 1.90 2.90
N LYS A 56 -6.97 2.28 3.70
CA LYS A 56 -6.99 2.00 5.16
C LYS A 56 -6.82 0.52 5.48
N ARG A 57 -7.44 -0.36 4.69
CA ARG A 57 -7.31 -1.82 4.89
C ARG A 57 -5.89 -2.29 4.57
N LEU A 58 -5.29 -1.79 3.49
CA LEU A 58 -3.90 -2.11 3.12
C LEU A 58 -2.90 -1.62 4.17
N LEU A 59 -3.05 -0.38 4.64
CA LEU A 59 -2.20 0.18 5.70
C LEU A 59 -2.29 -0.64 6.98
N ARG A 60 -3.51 -1.03 7.39
CA ARG A 60 -3.72 -1.89 8.55
C ARG A 60 -3.07 -3.28 8.39
N GLN A 61 -3.06 -3.86 7.19
CA GLN A 61 -2.36 -5.12 6.92
C GLN A 61 -0.83 -4.97 7.02
N GLY A 62 -0.31 -3.80 6.68
CA GLY A 62 1.11 -3.48 6.78
C GLY A 62 1.53 -2.95 8.15
N GLU A 63 0.64 -2.93 9.14
CA GLU A 63 0.84 -2.25 10.43
C GLU A 63 1.33 -0.80 10.30
N ILE A 64 0.94 -0.12 9.20
CA ILE A 64 1.24 1.30 8.98
C ILE A 64 0.09 2.12 9.54
N GLY A 65 0.39 3.01 10.48
CA GLY A 65 -0.57 3.99 10.98
C GLY A 65 -0.95 5.01 9.91
N GLU A 66 -2.20 5.50 9.91
CA GLU A 66 -2.60 6.60 9.02
C GLU A 66 -1.71 7.84 9.21
N ASP A 67 -1.30 8.10 10.46
CA ASP A 67 -0.39 9.19 10.82
C ASP A 67 1.00 8.99 10.21
N GLU A 68 1.52 7.76 10.21
CA GLU A 68 2.81 7.42 9.60
C GLU A 68 2.76 7.52 8.07
N TRP A 69 1.63 7.18 7.46
CA TRP A 69 1.41 7.37 6.03
C TRP A 69 1.31 8.85 5.61
N LEU A 70 0.84 9.71 6.51
CA LEU A 70 0.66 11.15 6.29
C LEU A 70 1.92 11.95 6.65
N LYS A 71 2.74 11.45 7.59
CA LYS A 71 4.09 11.94 7.87
C LYS A 71 5.02 11.66 6.70
N LYS A 72 5.01 12.56 5.73
CA LYS A 72 5.98 12.62 4.64
C LYS A 72 7.37 12.98 5.17
#